data_AF-A0A7S1MLJ0-F1
#
_entry.id   AF-A0A7S1MLJ0-F1
#
_cell.length_a   1.000
_cell.length_b   1.000
_cell.length_c   1.000
_cell.angle_alpha   90.00
_cell.angle_beta   90.00
_cell.angle_gamma   90.00
#
_symmetry.space_group_name_H-M   'P 1'
#
loop_
_entity.id
_entity.type
_entity.pdbx_description
1 polymer ?
#
loop_
_entity_poly.entity_id
_entity_poly.type
_entity_poly.pdbx_seq_one_letter_code
_entity_poly.pdbx_strand_id
1 'polypeptide(L)'
;LLPLRAGEELTLSNSVGVRVVRGVAEIWGALLRPSPDFVEVVAPTWAAVPRLCARGPPEGEAEVPELGGEEEDADVRAFLEQRSWPVVLCLRLGQASGLQSLRQGLEAPLEQPRLQAHRTWPILLEKFSKVTRALPPEEPAVLLVMGNKGVGKSSCC
;
A
#
# COMPACT_ATOMS: atom_id res chain seq x y z
N LEU A 1 -5.61 -14.30 6.32
CA LEU A 1 -5.11 -13.97 4.97
C LEU A 1 -6.26 -13.43 4.13
N LEU A 2 -5.96 -12.47 3.26
CA LEU A 2 -6.90 -11.85 2.34
C LEU A 2 -6.33 -11.96 0.92
N PRO A 3 -6.83 -12.91 0.11
CA PRO A 3 -6.47 -13.00 -1.29
C PRO A 3 -7.20 -11.93 -2.10
N LEU A 4 -6.50 -11.30 -3.05
CA LEU A 4 -7.04 -10.25 -3.91
C LEU A 4 -6.72 -10.51 -5.38
N ARG A 5 -7.62 -10.11 -6.28
CA ARG A 5 -7.35 -10.07 -7.72
C ARG A 5 -6.54 -8.82 -8.08
N ALA A 6 -5.78 -8.89 -9.16
CA ALA A 6 -5.12 -7.70 -9.70
C ALA A 6 -6.18 -6.63 -10.05
N GLY A 7 -5.96 -5.41 -9.57
CA GLY A 7 -6.88 -4.28 -9.71
C GLY A 7 -7.99 -4.21 -8.65
N GLU A 8 -8.11 -5.20 -7.77
CA GLU A 8 -9.09 -5.14 -6.68
C GLU A 8 -8.71 -4.04 -5.67
N GLU A 9 -9.72 -3.27 -5.22
CA GLU A 9 -9.55 -2.19 -4.27
C GLU A 9 -10.38 -2.44 -3.02
N LEU A 10 -9.83 -2.07 -1.86
CA LEU A 10 -10.50 -2.10 -0.58
C LEU A 10 -10.27 -0.79 0.16
N THR A 11 -11.31 -0.34 0.87
CA THR A 11 -11.22 0.82 1.76
C THR A 11 -10.75 0.34 3.12
N LEU A 12 -9.76 1.04 3.68
CA LEU A 12 -9.25 0.78 5.02
C LEU A 12 -9.81 1.82 5.99
N SER A 13 -10.60 1.39 6.97
CA SER A 13 -11.04 2.22 8.08
C SER A 13 -10.29 1.84 9.37
N ASN A 14 -9.97 2.83 10.19
CA ASN A 14 -9.16 2.70 11.41
C ASN A 14 -7.68 2.32 11.17
N SER A 15 -6.96 2.02 12.24
CA SER A 15 -5.58 1.54 12.16
C SER A 15 -5.51 0.04 11.86
N VAL A 16 -4.90 -0.32 10.74
CA VAL A 16 -4.72 -1.70 10.28
C VAL A 16 -3.23 -1.94 9.99
N GLY A 17 -2.67 -2.98 10.58
CA GLY A 17 -1.41 -3.56 10.14
C GLY A 17 -1.61 -4.35 8.85
N VAL A 18 -0.85 -4.00 7.82
CA VAL A 18 -0.86 -4.66 6.51
C VAL A 18 0.50 -5.31 6.28
N ARG A 19 0.49 -6.59 5.92
CA ARG A 19 1.67 -7.33 5.47
C ARG A 19 1.36 -7.97 4.13
N VAL A 20 2.20 -7.74 3.13
CA VAL A 20 2.08 -8.43 1.84
C VAL A 20 2.85 -9.73 1.96
N VAL A 21 2.22 -10.84 1.58
CA VAL A 21 2.84 -12.17 1.59
C VAL A 21 3.17 -12.62 0.16
N ARG A 22 2.35 -12.19 -0.80
CA ARG A 22 2.54 -12.44 -2.24
C ARG A 22 2.07 -11.25 -3.05
N GLY A 23 2.78 -10.97 -4.15
CA GLY A 23 2.43 -9.91 -5.10
C GLY A 23 2.76 -8.52 -4.57
N VAL A 24 2.03 -7.50 -5.05
CA VAL A 24 2.25 -6.10 -4.67
C VAL A 24 0.92 -5.47 -4.29
N ALA A 25 0.93 -4.66 -3.23
CA ALA A 25 -0.18 -3.79 -2.90
C ALA A 25 0.26 -2.32 -2.94
N GLU A 26 -0.68 -1.41 -3.19
CA GLU A 26 -0.45 0.03 -3.14
C GLU A 26 -1.41 0.66 -2.14
N ILE A 27 -0.89 1.53 -1.27
CA ILE A 27 -1.67 2.35 -0.34
C ILE A 27 -1.14 3.78 -0.41
N TRP A 28 -1.99 4.76 -0.73
CA TRP A 28 -1.59 6.16 -0.89
C TRP A 28 -0.37 6.39 -1.81
N GLY A 29 -0.20 5.58 -2.85
CA GLY A 29 0.95 5.66 -3.75
C GLY A 29 2.22 4.98 -3.23
N ALA A 30 2.25 4.52 -1.98
CA ALA A 30 3.31 3.68 -1.46
C ALA A 30 3.11 2.23 -1.92
N LEU A 31 4.13 1.66 -2.55
CA LEU A 31 4.15 0.25 -2.94
C LEU A 31 4.61 -0.60 -1.76
N LEU A 32 3.75 -1.54 -1.36
CA LEU A 32 4.04 -2.58 -0.40
C LEU A 32 4.44 -3.85 -1.16
N ARG A 33 5.67 -4.29 -0.94
CA ARG A 33 6.22 -5.56 -1.44
C ARG A 33 6.12 -6.62 -0.34
N PRO A 34 6.30 -7.91 -0.67
CA PRO A 34 6.34 -8.96 0.32
C PRO A 34 7.39 -8.63 1.39
N SER A 35 6.97 -8.59 2.66
CA SER A 35 7.82 -8.32 3.81
C SER A 35 7.37 -9.20 5.00
N PRO A 36 8.29 -9.69 5.87
CA PRO A 36 7.89 -10.36 7.11
C PRO A 36 7.20 -9.41 8.09
N ASP A 37 7.45 -8.10 7.96
CA ASP A 37 6.96 -7.07 8.87
C ASP A 37 5.58 -6.53 8.46
N PHE A 38 4.80 -6.18 9.49
CA PHE A 38 3.56 -5.44 9.30
C PHE A 38 3.84 -3.94 9.18
N VAL A 39 3.31 -3.32 8.14
CA VAL A 39 3.23 -1.87 8.01
C VAL A 39 1.94 -1.38 8.63
N GLU A 40 2.02 -0.50 9.62
CA GLU A 40 0.83 0.10 10.23
C GLU A 40 0.27 1.21 9.33
N VAL A 41 -0.98 1.05 8.91
CA VAL A 41 -1.74 2.03 8.14
C VAL A 41 -2.76 2.66 9.07
N VAL A 42 -2.59 3.94 9.35
CA VAL A 42 -3.49 4.70 10.23
C VAL A 42 -4.47 5.50 9.39
N ALA A 43 -5.74 5.12 9.38
CA ALA A 43 -6.81 5.83 8.67
C ALA A 43 -7.65 6.68 9.63
N PRO A 44 -7.30 7.96 9.87
CA PRO A 44 -8.11 8.81 10.74
C PRO A 44 -9.42 9.22 10.05
N THR A 45 -10.49 9.37 10.84
CA THR A 45 -11.85 9.68 10.36
C THR A 45 -11.99 11.07 9.72
N TRP A 46 -11.03 11.96 9.95
CA TRP A 46 -11.03 13.34 9.44
C TRP A 46 -10.22 13.51 8.14
N ALA A 47 -9.52 12.47 7.68
CA ALA A 47 -8.72 12.51 6.45
C ALA A 47 -9.38 11.69 5.33
N ALA A 48 -8.83 11.82 4.11
CA ALA A 48 -9.23 10.96 3.00
C ALA A 48 -8.91 9.49 3.33
N VAL A 49 -9.91 8.63 3.19
CA VAL A 49 -9.80 7.22 3.56
C VAL A 49 -8.79 6.51 2.65
N PRO A 50 -7.80 5.77 3.20
CA PRO A 50 -6.86 5.00 2.42
C PRO A 50 -7.58 3.94 1.61
N ARG A 51 -7.15 3.80 0.36
CA ARG A 51 -7.50 2.66 -0.49
C ARG A 51 -6.30 1.76 -0.61
N LEU A 52 -6.49 0.50 -0.29
CA LEU A 52 -5.58 -0.57 -0.61
C LEU A 52 -5.93 -1.08 -2.00
N CYS A 53 -4.96 -1.09 -2.90
CA CYS A 53 -5.12 -1.62 -4.26
C CYS A 53 -4.16 -2.79 -4.46
N ALA A 54 -4.69 -3.93 -4.89
CA ALA A 54 -3.86 -5.05 -5.36
C ALA A 54 -3.30 -4.70 -6.74
N ARG A 55 -1.98 -4.59 -6.85
CA ARG A 55 -1.29 -4.26 -8.09
C ARG A 55 -0.57 -5.50 -8.62
N GLY A 56 -0.45 -5.57 -9.94
CA GLY A 56 0.56 -6.42 -10.56
C GLY A 56 1.97 -5.88 -10.27
N PRO A 57 3.02 -6.68 -10.50
CA PRO A 57 4.38 -6.15 -10.49
C PRO A 57 4.48 -4.96 -11.47
N PRO A 58 5.19 -3.88 -11.11
CA PRO A 58 5.37 -2.75 -12.01
C PRO A 58 6.07 -3.20 -13.31
N GLU A 59 5.74 -2.57 -14.43
CA GLU A 59 6.29 -2.91 -15.74
C GLU A 59 7.83 -2.85 -15.71
N GLY A 60 8.47 -3.98 -16.04
CA GLY A 60 9.94 -4.09 -16.08
C GLY A 60 10.61 -4.61 -14.79
N GLU A 61 9.86 -4.87 -13.72
CA GLU A 61 10.38 -5.64 -12.58
C GLU A 61 10.16 -7.15 -12.80
N ALA A 62 11.18 -7.96 -12.46
CA ALA A 62 11.07 -9.42 -12.45
C ALA A 62 9.98 -9.86 -11.47
N GLU A 63 9.47 -11.10 -11.62
CA GLU A 63 8.47 -11.68 -10.72
C GLU A 63 8.83 -11.38 -9.25
N VAL A 64 7.90 -10.73 -8.55
CA VAL A 64 8.11 -10.34 -7.16
C VAL A 64 8.19 -11.62 -6.33
N PRO A 65 9.33 -11.88 -5.66
CA PRO A 65 9.50 -13.13 -4.93
C PRO A 65 8.43 -13.24 -3.86
N GLU A 66 7.76 -14.38 -3.83
CA GLU A 66 6.85 -14.69 -2.74
C GLU A 66 7.65 -14.79 -1.45
N LEU A 67 7.08 -14.33 -0.32
CA LEU A 67 7.57 -14.76 0.98
C LEU A 67 7.20 -16.24 1.14
N GLY A 68 7.99 -17.09 0.50
CA GLY A 68 7.82 -18.53 0.42
C GLY A 68 9.00 -19.30 1.02
N GLY A 69 9.78 -18.66 1.89
CA GLY A 69 10.85 -19.30 2.66
C GLY A 69 10.35 -19.89 3.98
N GLU A 70 11.18 -20.72 4.62
CA GLU A 70 10.92 -21.44 5.89
C GLU A 70 10.43 -20.56 7.06
N GLU A 71 10.47 -19.23 6.92
CA GLU A 71 10.07 -18.22 7.90
C GLU A 71 8.55 -18.02 8.04
N GLU A 72 7.73 -18.38 7.04
CA GLU A 72 6.27 -18.27 7.16
C GLU A 72 5.66 -19.48 7.86
N ASP A 73 4.61 -19.24 8.66
CA ASP A 73 3.85 -20.29 9.35
C ASP A 73 3.38 -21.37 8.38
N ALA A 74 3.38 -22.64 8.82
CA ALA A 74 3.00 -23.79 7.99
C ALA A 74 1.63 -23.63 7.34
N ASP A 75 0.68 -23.00 8.04
CA ASP A 75 -0.67 -22.74 7.54
C ASP A 75 -0.70 -21.71 6.40
N VAL A 76 0.15 -20.68 6.47
CA VAL A 76 0.27 -19.66 5.42
C VAL A 76 0.90 -20.28 4.18
N ARG A 77 1.96 -21.09 4.37
CA ARG A 77 2.63 -21.81 3.28
C ARG A 77 1.67 -22.76 2.57
N ALA A 78 0.94 -23.58 3.32
CA ALA A 78 -0.06 -24.50 2.77
C ALA A 78 -1.16 -23.74 2.00
N PHE A 79 -1.59 -22.57 2.49
CA PHE A 79 -2.56 -21.74 1.78
C PHE A 79 -2.03 -21.23 0.44
N LEU A 80 -0.77 -20.75 0.41
CA LEU A 80 -0.12 -20.20 -0.77
C LEU A 80 0.15 -21.28 -1.84
N GLU A 81 0.55 -22.48 -1.42
CA GLU A 81 0.78 -23.62 -2.32
C GLU A 81 -0.52 -24.10 -2.99
N GLN A 82 -1.63 -24.09 -2.25
CA GLN A 82 -2.93 -24.56 -2.75
C GLN A 82 -3.64 -23.55 -3.66
N ARG A 83 -3.28 -22.26 -3.62
CA ARG A 83 -4.02 -21.21 -4.31
C ARG A 83 -3.11 -20.23 -5.04
N SER A 84 -3.36 -19.99 -6.31
CA SER A 84 -2.54 -19.12 -7.18
C SER A 84 -3.02 -17.66 -7.23
N TRP A 85 -3.46 -17.09 -6.10
CA TRP A 85 -3.90 -15.69 -6.10
C TRP A 85 -2.71 -14.75 -6.37
N PRO A 86 -2.89 -13.72 -7.21
CA PRO A 86 -1.78 -12.84 -7.61
C PRO A 86 -1.30 -11.95 -6.46
N VAL A 87 -2.21 -11.55 -5.56
CA VAL A 87 -1.87 -10.77 -4.37
C VAL A 87 -2.48 -11.44 -3.14
N VAL A 88 -1.69 -11.63 -2.09
CA VAL A 88 -2.15 -12.18 -0.80
C VAL A 88 -1.63 -11.31 0.32
N LEU A 89 -2.56 -10.84 1.15
CA LEU A 89 -2.28 -9.99 2.30
C LEU A 89 -2.50 -10.72 3.62
N CYS A 90 -1.70 -10.40 4.60
CA CYS A 90 -1.99 -10.65 6.01
C CYS A 90 -2.37 -9.33 6.67
N LEU A 91 -3.50 -9.31 7.37
CA LEU A 91 -4.04 -8.12 8.00
C LEU A 91 -4.17 -8.33 9.50
N ARG A 92 -3.82 -7.31 10.27
CA ARG A 92 -3.89 -7.30 11.72
C ARG A 92 -4.54 -6.00 12.18
N LEU A 93 -5.59 -6.06 12.99
CA LEU A 93 -6.08 -4.88 13.70
C LEU A 93 -5.20 -4.63 14.92
N GLY A 94 -5.13 -3.38 15.38
CA GLY A 94 -4.69 -3.08 16.75
C GLY A 94 -5.54 -3.82 17.80
N GLN A 95 -5.31 -3.57 19.08
CA GLN A 95 -5.83 -4.36 20.24
C GLN A 95 -7.35 -4.63 20.32
N ALA A 96 -8.18 -4.16 19.38
CA ALA A 96 -9.59 -4.52 19.26
C ALA A 96 -9.77 -5.88 18.53
N SER A 97 -10.04 -6.91 19.32
CA SER A 97 -10.19 -8.31 18.93
C SER A 97 -11.52 -8.59 18.22
N GLY A 98 -11.45 -9.05 16.96
CA GLY A 98 -12.56 -9.75 16.31
C GLY A 98 -12.54 -9.71 14.79
N LEU A 99 -12.84 -10.86 14.15
CA LEU A 99 -13.04 -10.98 12.70
C LEU A 99 -14.13 -10.03 12.17
N GLN A 100 -15.11 -9.69 13.02
CA GLN A 100 -16.16 -8.70 12.71
C GLN A 100 -15.61 -7.27 12.63
N SER A 101 -14.72 -6.88 13.56
CA SER A 101 -14.05 -5.58 13.50
C SER A 101 -13.15 -5.46 12.28
N LEU A 102 -12.55 -6.56 11.82
CA LEU A 102 -11.74 -6.58 10.59
C LEU A 102 -12.61 -6.37 9.35
N ARG A 103 -13.78 -7.00 9.32
CA ARG A 103 -14.76 -6.80 8.24
C ARG A 103 -15.33 -5.39 8.23
N GLN A 104 -15.46 -4.74 9.37
CA GLN A 104 -15.83 -3.31 9.43
C GLN A 104 -14.66 -2.40 9.04
N GLY A 105 -13.43 -2.84 9.28
CA GLY A 105 -12.19 -2.19 8.83
C GLY A 105 -11.95 -2.27 7.33
N LEU A 106 -12.56 -3.24 6.66
CA LEU A 106 -12.39 -3.57 5.25
C LEU A 106 -13.72 -3.43 4.52
N GLU A 107 -13.94 -2.26 3.94
CA GLU A 107 -15.17 -1.98 3.22
C GLU A 107 -14.94 -2.03 1.71
N ALA A 108 -16.00 -2.37 0.97
CA ALA A 108 -16.01 -2.14 -0.46
C ALA A 108 -15.71 -0.64 -0.73
N PRO A 109 -15.07 -0.29 -1.85
CA PRO A 109 -14.91 1.10 -2.23
C PRO A 109 -16.27 1.79 -2.26
N LEU A 110 -16.51 2.69 -1.30
CA LEU A 110 -17.69 3.55 -1.31
C LEU A 110 -17.58 4.50 -2.52
N GLU A 111 -18.70 5.08 -2.96
CA GLU A 111 -18.72 6.16 -3.96
C GLU A 111 -17.97 7.44 -3.51
N GLN A 112 -17.38 7.42 -2.30
CA GLN A 112 -16.53 8.48 -1.81
C GLN A 112 -15.35 8.75 -2.75
N PRO A 113 -15.03 10.03 -3.00
CA PRO A 113 -13.96 10.39 -3.91
C PRO A 113 -12.63 9.84 -3.38
N ARG A 114 -11.95 9.05 -4.22
CA ARG A 114 -10.56 8.63 -4.00
C ARG A 114 -9.71 9.88 -3.75
N LEU A 115 -8.69 9.78 -2.90
CA LEU A 115 -7.61 10.77 -2.91
C LEU A 115 -6.99 10.75 -4.31
N GLN A 116 -7.43 11.65 -5.17
CA GLN A 116 -6.96 11.73 -6.54
C GLN A 116 -5.70 12.58 -6.52
N ALA A 117 -4.58 11.94 -6.89
CA ALA A 117 -3.38 12.68 -7.20
C ALA A 117 -3.71 13.65 -8.35
N HIS A 118 -3.44 14.94 -8.14
CA HIS A 118 -3.54 15.88 -9.23
C HIS A 118 -2.61 15.42 -10.36
N ARG A 119 -3.04 15.51 -11.63
CA ARG A 119 -2.31 15.01 -12.81
C ARG A 119 -0.83 15.46 -12.89
N THR A 120 -0.50 16.58 -12.24
CA THR A 120 0.86 17.14 -12.22
C THR A 120 1.76 16.51 -11.15
N TRP A 121 1.21 15.94 -10.08
CA TRP A 121 2.01 15.37 -8.99
C TRP A 121 2.89 14.20 -9.43
N PRO A 122 2.40 13.20 -10.21
CA PRO A 122 3.27 12.14 -10.70
C PRO A 122 4.45 12.64 -11.52
N ILE A 123 4.23 13.68 -12.34
CA ILE A 123 5.29 14.30 -13.17
C ILE A 123 6.36 14.96 -12.30
N LEU A 124 5.95 15.65 -11.22
CA LEU A 124 6.87 16.28 -10.27
C LEU A 124 7.69 15.22 -9.53
N LEU A 125 7.04 14.18 -9.02
CA LEU A 125 7.68 13.08 -8.31
C LEU A 125 8.64 12.30 -9.21
N GLU A 126 8.29 12.05 -10.46
CA GLU A 126 9.16 11.39 -11.44
C GLU A 126 10.41 12.23 -11.72
N LYS A 127 10.25 13.55 -11.95
CA LYS A 127 11.37 14.47 -12.16
C LYS A 127 12.28 14.52 -10.94
N PHE A 128 11.69 14.62 -9.75
CA PHE A 128 12.45 14.63 -8.50
C PHE A 128 13.21 13.32 -8.30
N SER A 129 12.57 12.17 -8.51
CA SER A 129 13.22 10.85 -8.45
C SER A 129 14.41 10.73 -9.40
N LYS A 130 14.31 11.26 -10.63
CA LYS A 130 15.43 11.31 -11.59
C LYS A 130 16.58 12.17 -11.07
N VAL A 131 16.30 13.33 -10.49
CA VAL A 131 17.32 14.20 -9.88
C VAL A 131 17.99 13.50 -8.69
N THR A 132 17.22 12.90 -7.78
CA THR A 132 17.75 12.19 -6.63
C THR A 132 18.65 11.02 -7.02
N ARG A 133 18.34 10.29 -8.09
CA ARG A 133 19.19 9.21 -8.62
C ARG A 133 20.46 9.71 -9.29
N ALA A 134 20.48 10.95 -9.77
CA ALA A 134 21.63 11.55 -10.45
C ALA A 134 22.62 12.20 -9.48
N LEU A 135 22.20 12.51 -8.25
CA LEU A 135 23.05 13.09 -7.22
C LEU A 135 23.84 12.02 -6.47
N PRO A 136 25.06 12.34 -5.99
CA PRO A 136 25.81 11.44 -5.13
C PRO A 136 25.09 11.24 -3.78
N PRO A 137 25.26 10.08 -3.10
CA PRO A 137 24.58 9.79 -1.84
C PRO A 137 24.82 10.80 -0.72
N GLU A 138 25.92 11.56 -0.82
CA GLU A 138 26.36 12.58 0.14
C GLU A 138 25.62 13.92 -0.04
N GLU A 139 24.91 14.10 -1.15
CA GLU A 139 24.14 15.31 -1.46
C GLU A 139 22.64 14.98 -1.60
N PRO A 140 21.87 15.00 -0.51
CA PRO A 140 20.44 14.68 -0.58
C PRO A 140 19.69 15.74 -1.38
N ALA A 141 18.90 15.30 -2.36
CA ALA A 141 17.97 16.16 -3.05
C ALA A 141 16.92 16.70 -2.05
N VAL A 142 16.66 18.01 -2.08
CA VAL A 142 15.64 18.65 -1.25
C VAL A 142 14.52 19.18 -2.12
N LEU A 143 13.27 18.79 -1.81
CA LEU A 143 12.06 19.31 -2.46
C LEU A 143 11.28 20.19 -1.49
N LEU A 144 11.14 21.47 -1.83
CA LEU A 144 10.31 22.42 -1.09
C LEU A 144 8.92 22.52 -1.72
N VAL A 145 7.88 22.08 -0.99
CA VAL A 145 6.48 22.11 -1.45
C VAL A 145 5.75 23.31 -0.82
N MET A 146 5.38 24.30 -1.63
CA MET A 146 4.73 25.55 -1.17
C MET A 146 3.52 25.94 -2.02
N GLY A 147 2.66 26.81 -1.47
CA GLY A 147 1.43 27.29 -2.11
C GLY A 147 0.34 27.66 -1.12
N ASN A 148 -0.75 28.24 -1.61
CA ASN A 148 -1.87 28.73 -0.79
C ASN A 148 -2.54 27.63 0.06
N LYS A 149 -3.32 28.02 1.07
CA LYS A 149 -4.13 27.08 1.85
C LYS A 149 -5.15 26.38 0.94
N GLY A 150 -5.37 25.08 1.14
CA GLY A 150 -6.38 24.30 0.40
C GLY A 150 -5.93 23.73 -0.95
N VAL A 151 -4.72 24.02 -1.44
CA VAL A 151 -4.24 23.50 -2.74
C VAL A 151 -3.77 22.04 -2.72
N GLY A 152 -3.95 21.32 -1.60
CA GLY A 152 -3.60 19.90 -1.49
C GLY A 152 -2.13 19.57 -1.22
N LYS A 153 -1.32 20.52 -0.71
CA LYS A 153 0.12 20.29 -0.42
C LYS A 153 0.38 19.07 0.46
N SER A 154 -0.39 18.93 1.54
CA SER A 154 -0.27 17.81 2.48
C SER A 154 -0.58 16.45 1.89
N SER A 155 -1.34 16.40 0.79
CA SER A 155 -1.64 15.16 0.06
C SER A 155 -0.68 14.90 -1.10
N CYS A 156 0.05 15.94 -1.54
CA CYS A 156 1.10 15.82 -2.55
C CYS A 156 2.39 15.26 -1.96
N CYS A 157 2.68 15.60 -0.70
CA CYS A 157 3.75 15.01 0.10
C CYS A 157 3.33 13.61 0.55
#